data_AF-A0A416RCI7-F1
#
_entry.id   AF-A0A416RCI7-F1
#
_cell.length_a   1.000
_cell.length_b   1.000
_cell.length_c   1.000
_cell.angle_alpha   90.00
_cell.angle_beta   90.00
_cell.angle_gamma   90.00
#
_symmetry.space_group_name_H-M   'P 1'
#
loop_
_entity.id
_entity.type
_entity.pdbx_description
1 polymer ?
#
loop_
_entity_poly.entity_id
_entity_poly.type
_entity_poly.pdbx_seq_one_letter_code
_entity_poly.pdbx_strand_id
1 'polypeptide(L)'
;MNGTNGKQSDFPDVALVPYPVIVAATKGDRLCAKEIIGNRANLTKWQDDFHACMVEQYPDLERGESASKTGRKHIPTRLFKQAVNLSKQARAIEAVLSGITPLNAGKKKEEALSMLKKWFPQMENFSGQLKKYKVTINDLLAENEKLEVRAKASEKGKMNDTMERAKLKSELDDMRRLVDRIPPEILAELKRQQRQHGKER
;
A
#
# COMPACT_ATOMS: atom_id res chain seq x y z
N MET A 1 -24.17 -26.32 -4.04
CA MET A 1 -24.48 -25.13 -3.23
C MET A 1 -23.68 -25.21 -1.94
N ASN A 2 -22.96 -24.13 -1.67
CA ASN A 2 -22.43 -23.67 -0.38
C ASN A 2 -21.49 -24.61 0.41
N GLY A 3 -20.20 -24.50 0.09
CA GLY A 3 -19.12 -24.85 1.02
C GLY A 3 -18.96 -23.75 2.06
N THR A 4 -19.10 -24.12 3.33
CA THR A 4 -18.89 -23.31 4.52
C THR A 4 -17.39 -23.04 4.71
N ASN A 5 -16.95 -21.83 4.36
CA ASN A 5 -15.65 -21.33 4.83
C ASN A 5 -15.81 -20.77 6.25
N GLY A 6 -14.95 -21.26 7.13
CA GLY A 6 -14.89 -20.90 8.53
C GLY A 6 -14.83 -19.38 8.72
N LYS A 7 -15.83 -18.87 9.43
CA LYS A 7 -15.82 -17.54 10.02
C LYS A 7 -14.80 -17.55 11.15
N GLN A 8 -13.63 -16.94 10.93
CA GLN A 8 -12.89 -16.32 12.03
C GLN A 8 -13.42 -14.88 12.11
N SER A 9 -14.54 -14.71 12.81
CA SER A 9 -15.22 -13.43 13.02
C SER A 9 -14.87 -12.90 14.40
N ASP A 10 -13.67 -12.33 14.57
CA ASP A 10 -13.26 -11.66 15.82
C ASP A 10 -12.79 -10.22 15.62
N PHE A 11 -13.07 -9.60 14.47
CA PHE A 11 -12.93 -8.16 14.32
C PHE A 11 -14.31 -7.52 14.28
N PRO A 12 -14.70 -6.70 15.27
CA PRO A 12 -15.98 -6.00 15.22
C PRO A 12 -16.00 -5.04 14.03
N ASP A 13 -17.06 -5.09 13.23
CA ASP A 13 -17.29 -4.27 12.03
C ASP A 13 -17.28 -2.75 12.29
N VAL A 14 -17.23 -2.33 13.56
CA VAL A 14 -16.97 -0.95 13.98
C VAL A 14 -16.03 -0.96 15.19
N ALA A 15 -14.79 -1.39 15.01
CA ALA A 15 -13.73 -1.03 15.96
C ALA A 15 -13.49 0.49 15.85
N LEU A 16 -14.16 1.29 16.69
CA LEU A 16 -13.64 2.58 17.13
C LEU A 16 -12.32 2.26 17.84
N VAL A 17 -11.24 2.14 17.07
CA VAL A 17 -9.89 2.12 17.63
C VAL A 17 -9.78 3.45 18.37
N PRO A 18 -9.71 3.48 19.71
CA PRO A 18 -9.55 4.73 20.42
C PRO A 18 -8.21 5.30 19.98
N TYR A 19 -8.24 6.31 19.10
CA TYR A 19 -7.02 6.99 18.71
C TYR A 19 -6.47 7.64 19.98
N PRO A 20 -5.23 7.34 20.40
CA PRO A 20 -4.65 8.01 21.55
C PRO A 20 -4.55 9.50 21.23
N VAL A 21 -5.34 10.32 21.92
CA VAL A 21 -5.29 11.78 21.83
C VAL A 21 -4.50 12.29 23.03
N ILE A 22 -3.38 12.95 22.77
CA ILE A 22 -2.58 13.60 23.81
C ILE A 22 -3.09 15.04 23.95
N VAL A 23 -3.64 15.36 25.13
CA VAL A 23 -3.98 16.74 25.48
C VAL A 23 -2.71 17.44 25.94
N ALA A 24 -2.35 18.50 25.23
CA ALA A 24 -1.12 19.24 25.49
C ALA A 24 -1.28 20.26 26.63
N ALA A 25 -1.51 19.79 27.87
CA ALA A 25 -1.64 20.64 29.05
C ALA A 25 -0.29 20.84 29.78
N THR A 26 0.18 22.09 29.86
CA THR A 26 1.39 22.45 30.61
C THR A 26 1.02 22.84 32.06
N LYS A 27 1.98 22.81 32.98
CA LYS A 27 1.84 23.29 34.37
C LYS A 27 1.49 24.80 34.37
N GLY A 28 0.19 25.12 34.43
CA GLY A 28 -0.34 26.48 34.51
C GLY A 28 -1.52 26.80 33.57
N ASP A 29 -2.49 25.89 33.41
CA ASP A 29 -3.72 26.03 32.59
C ASP A 29 -3.52 26.46 31.12
N ARG A 30 -2.28 26.38 30.61
CA ARG A 30 -1.95 26.69 29.22
C ARG A 30 -1.91 25.42 28.40
N LEU A 31 -2.59 25.47 27.25
CA LEU A 31 -2.57 24.40 26.25
C LEU A 31 -1.51 24.71 25.20
N CYS A 32 -0.36 24.05 25.25
CA CYS A 32 0.76 24.30 24.33
C CYS A 32 1.42 23.00 23.86
N ALA A 33 1.01 22.53 22.66
CA ALA A 33 1.64 21.36 22.02
C ALA A 33 3.13 21.56 21.73
N LYS A 34 3.55 22.80 21.49
CA LYS A 34 4.97 23.13 21.24
C LYS A 34 5.84 22.93 22.48
N GLU A 35 5.30 23.14 23.68
CA GLU A 35 6.05 22.90 24.92
C GLU A 35 6.17 21.41 25.23
N ILE A 36 5.14 20.63 24.91
CA ILE A 36 5.07 19.21 25.26
C ILE A 36 5.73 18.30 24.21
N ILE A 37 5.45 18.52 22.92
CA ILE A 37 6.06 17.75 21.83
C ILE A 37 7.41 18.35 21.44
N GLY A 38 7.58 19.66 21.59
CA GLY A 38 8.84 20.34 21.35
C GLY A 38 9.20 20.48 19.87
N ASN A 39 10.51 20.49 19.62
CA ASN A 39 11.10 20.56 18.28
C ASN A 39 11.48 19.16 17.77
N ARG A 40 12.16 19.09 16.62
CA ARG A 40 12.59 17.81 16.01
C ARG A 40 13.48 16.96 16.94
N ALA A 41 14.32 17.59 17.75
CA ALA A 41 15.20 16.89 18.69
C ALA A 41 14.39 16.27 19.84
N ASN A 42 13.44 17.03 20.40
CA ASN A 42 12.54 16.55 21.44
C ASN A 42 11.66 15.41 20.94
N LEU A 43 11.16 15.46 19.69
CA LEU A 43 10.41 14.36 19.10
C LEU A 43 11.25 13.10 18.93
N THR A 44 12.54 13.25 18.58
CA THR A 44 13.47 12.11 18.48
C THR A 44 13.68 11.48 19.86
N LYS A 45 13.94 12.31 20.88
CA LYS A 45 14.06 11.85 22.27
C LYS A 45 12.78 11.17 22.76
N TRP A 46 11.62 11.75 22.45
CA TRP A 46 10.32 11.21 22.85
C TRP A 46 10.07 9.82 22.28
N GLN A 47 10.48 9.57 21.03
CA GLN A 47 10.42 8.23 20.46
C GLN A 47 11.35 7.25 21.22
N ASP A 48 12.56 7.69 21.61
CA ASP A 48 13.54 6.90 22.36
C ASP A 48 13.01 6.52 23.74
N ASP A 49 12.50 7.51 24.47
CA ASP A 49 11.89 7.32 25.79
C ASP A 49 10.65 6.42 25.71
N PHE A 50 9.81 6.58 24.67
CA PHE A 50 8.64 5.71 24.45
C PHE A 50 9.05 4.26 24.18
N HIS A 51 10.06 4.04 23.34
CA HIS A 51 10.55 2.68 23.06
C HIS A 51 11.17 2.03 24.30
N ALA A 52 11.92 2.78 25.11
CA ALA A 52 12.48 2.29 26.38
C ALA A 52 11.39 1.84 27.36
N CYS A 53 10.23 2.52 27.38
CA CYS A 53 9.09 2.09 28.18
C CYS A 53 8.38 0.86 27.59
N MET A 54 8.25 0.80 26.26
CA MET A 54 7.52 -0.28 25.59
C MET A 54 8.31 -1.60 25.55
N VAL A 55 9.64 -1.56 25.48
CA VAL A 55 10.47 -2.78 25.39
C VAL A 55 10.39 -3.63 26.65
N GLU A 56 10.09 -3.02 27.81
CA GLU A 56 9.86 -3.75 29.06
C GLU A 56 8.63 -4.68 28.99
N GLN A 57 7.58 -4.24 28.28
CA GLN A 57 6.35 -5.03 28.10
C GLN A 57 6.36 -5.86 26.81
N TYR A 58 7.08 -5.39 25.78
CA TYR A 58 7.15 -6.00 24.45
C TYR A 58 8.61 -6.12 24.01
N PRO A 59 9.34 -7.16 24.46
CA PRO A 59 10.77 -7.33 24.19
C PRO A 59 11.09 -7.47 22.70
N ASP A 60 10.15 -7.98 21.90
CA ASP A 60 10.28 -8.15 20.45
C ASP A 60 10.10 -6.84 19.66
N LEU A 61 9.70 -5.74 20.32
CA LEU A 61 9.48 -4.47 19.67
C LEU A 61 10.82 -3.81 19.35
N GLU A 62 11.22 -3.84 18.07
CA GLU A 62 12.39 -3.11 17.60
C GLU A 62 12.08 -1.63 17.40
N ARG A 63 13.07 -0.79 17.67
CA ARG A 63 12.96 0.63 17.40
C ARG A 63 13.19 0.95 15.92
N GLY A 64 12.18 1.54 15.28
CA GLY A 64 12.31 2.13 13.95
C GLY A 64 13.34 3.27 13.88
N GLU A 65 14.03 3.36 12.75
CA GLU A 65 15.03 4.40 12.49
C GLU A 65 14.39 5.79 12.37
N SER A 66 15.02 6.80 13.00
CA SER A 66 14.46 8.15 13.02
C SER A 66 14.49 8.82 11.65
N ALA A 67 13.47 9.65 11.38
CA ALA A 67 13.39 10.45 10.15
C ALA A 67 14.59 11.42 9.99
N SER A 68 15.24 11.79 11.09
CA SER A 68 16.47 12.59 11.09
C SER A 68 17.66 11.85 10.46
N LYS A 69 17.78 10.53 10.66
CA LYS A 69 18.84 9.70 10.07
C LYS A 69 18.51 9.28 8.64
N THR A 70 17.24 9.07 8.35
CA THR A 70 16.78 8.42 7.11
C THR A 70 16.23 9.40 6.07
N GLY A 71 15.94 10.65 6.47
CA GLY A 71 15.35 11.66 5.58
C GLY A 71 13.94 11.33 5.09
N ARG A 72 13.31 10.28 5.66
CA ARG A 72 12.01 9.77 5.21
C ARG A 72 10.92 10.83 5.38
N LYS A 73 10.09 10.96 4.34
CA LYS A 73 8.90 11.81 4.36
C LYS A 73 7.66 10.96 4.64
N HIS A 74 6.76 11.49 5.45
CA HIS A 74 5.48 10.84 5.70
C HIS A 74 4.71 10.65 4.39
N ILE A 75 4.31 9.40 4.11
CA ILE A 75 3.44 9.05 2.99
C ILE A 75 1.99 9.08 3.51
N PRO A 76 1.12 9.97 3.00
CA PRO A 76 -0.25 10.07 3.49
C PRO A 76 -1.03 8.77 3.29
N THR A 77 -1.83 8.36 4.29
CA THR A 77 -2.67 7.15 4.22
C THR A 77 -3.64 7.17 3.03
N ARG A 78 -4.08 8.37 2.59
CA ARG A 78 -4.91 8.53 1.38
C ARG A 78 -4.25 7.95 0.13
N LEU A 79 -2.92 8.05 0.00
CA LEU A 79 -2.17 7.52 -1.15
C LEU A 79 -2.27 5.98 -1.17
N PHE A 80 -2.12 5.33 -0.02
CA PHE A 80 -2.27 3.89 0.12
C PHE A 80 -3.71 3.43 -0.20
N LYS A 81 -4.72 4.13 0.32
CA LYS A 81 -6.13 3.83 0.02
C LYS A 81 -6.43 3.98 -1.48
N GLN A 82 -5.88 5.01 -2.11
CA GLN A 82 -6.01 5.23 -3.55
C GLN A 82 -5.34 4.10 -4.34
N ALA A 83 -4.15 3.65 -3.93
CA ALA A 83 -3.46 2.52 -4.54
C ALA A 83 -4.32 1.24 -4.46
N VAL A 84 -4.83 0.89 -3.26
CA VAL A 84 -5.69 -0.28 -3.06
C VAL A 84 -6.94 -0.23 -3.94
N ASN A 85 -7.59 0.93 -4.04
CA ASN A 85 -8.77 1.10 -4.89
C ASN A 85 -8.44 0.92 -6.38
N LEU A 86 -7.34 1.51 -6.86
CA LEU A 86 -6.88 1.36 -8.24
C LEU A 86 -6.51 -0.10 -8.57
N SER A 87 -5.89 -0.82 -7.62
CA SER A 87 -5.59 -2.25 -7.76
C SER A 87 -6.85 -3.10 -7.83
N LYS A 88 -7.88 -2.79 -7.04
CA LYS A 88 -9.19 -3.49 -7.13
C LYS A 88 -9.84 -3.30 -8.50
N GLN A 89 -9.80 -2.07 -9.02
CA GLN A 89 -10.33 -1.78 -10.35
C GLN A 89 -9.52 -2.49 -11.44
N ALA A 90 -8.19 -2.54 -11.34
CA ALA A 90 -7.35 -3.27 -12.27
C ALA A 90 -7.68 -4.78 -12.30
N ARG A 91 -7.84 -5.41 -11.13
CA ARG A 91 -8.27 -6.81 -11.02
C ARG A 91 -9.65 -7.06 -11.64
N ALA A 92 -10.59 -6.13 -11.46
CA ALA A 92 -11.91 -6.24 -12.07
C ALA A 92 -11.84 -6.14 -13.60
N ILE A 93 -11.00 -5.25 -14.14
CA ILE A 93 -10.76 -5.15 -15.58
C ILE A 93 -10.13 -6.44 -16.12
N GLU A 94 -9.15 -7.00 -15.41
CA GLU A 94 -8.48 -8.26 -15.77
C GLU A 94 -9.46 -9.45 -15.77
N ALA A 95 -10.39 -9.50 -14.82
CA ALA A 95 -11.44 -10.52 -14.78
C ALA A 95 -12.41 -10.41 -15.97
N VAL A 96 -12.77 -9.18 -16.38
CA VAL A 96 -13.60 -8.96 -17.57
C VAL A 96 -12.86 -9.38 -18.84
N LEU A 97 -11.57 -9.03 -18.96
CA LEU A 97 -10.72 -9.38 -20.10
C LEU A 97 -10.48 -10.89 -20.22
N SER A 98 -10.19 -11.57 -19.11
CA SER A 98 -9.98 -13.03 -19.10
C SER A 98 -11.27 -13.82 -19.33
N GLY A 99 -12.43 -13.24 -19.02
CA GLY A 99 -13.73 -13.84 -19.27
C GLY A 99 -14.27 -13.65 -20.70
N ILE A 100 -13.48 -13.12 -21.64
CA ILE A 100 -13.87 -12.96 -23.05
C ILE A 100 -13.92 -14.34 -23.72
N THR A 101 -15.10 -14.73 -24.18
CA THR A 101 -15.32 -15.92 -25.01
C THR A 101 -15.87 -15.51 -26.37
N PRO A 102 -15.71 -16.34 -27.43
CA PRO A 102 -16.18 -15.99 -28.78
C PRO A 102 -17.66 -15.61 -28.85
N LEU A 103 -18.48 -16.10 -27.92
CA LEU A 103 -19.92 -15.85 -27.83
C LEU A 103 -20.28 -14.51 -27.17
N ASN A 104 -19.39 -13.92 -26.35
CA ASN A 104 -19.66 -12.70 -25.58
C ASN A 104 -18.65 -11.57 -25.82
N ALA A 105 -17.73 -11.77 -26.76
CA ALA A 105 -16.57 -10.90 -26.97
C ALA A 105 -16.94 -9.43 -27.24
N GLY A 106 -18.02 -9.17 -27.98
CA GLY A 106 -18.47 -7.80 -28.25
C GLY A 106 -18.81 -7.03 -26.97
N LYS A 107 -19.73 -7.56 -26.15
CA LYS A 107 -20.20 -6.91 -24.92
C LYS A 107 -19.09 -6.75 -23.87
N LYS A 108 -18.28 -7.80 -23.65
CA LYS A 108 -17.19 -7.74 -22.66
C LYS A 108 -16.04 -6.83 -23.07
N LYS A 109 -15.76 -6.70 -24.38
CA LYS A 109 -14.77 -5.76 -24.89
C LYS A 109 -15.21 -4.32 -24.66
N GLU A 110 -16.49 -4.01 -24.89
CA GLU A 110 -17.06 -2.68 -24.61
C GLU A 110 -17.05 -2.36 -23.11
N GLU A 111 -17.40 -3.33 -22.27
CA GLU A 111 -17.37 -3.20 -20.81
C GLU A 111 -15.94 -2.93 -20.29
N ALA A 112 -14.96 -3.73 -20.72
CA ALA A 112 -13.56 -3.53 -20.39
C ALA A 112 -13.05 -2.15 -20.85
N LEU A 113 -13.45 -1.72 -22.05
CA LEU A 113 -13.05 -0.43 -22.62
C LEU A 113 -13.63 0.74 -21.82
N SER A 114 -14.89 0.65 -21.37
CA SER A 114 -15.53 1.64 -20.50
C SER A 114 -14.82 1.75 -19.13
N MET A 115 -14.45 0.61 -18.54
CA MET A 115 -13.73 0.57 -17.27
C MET A 115 -12.31 1.15 -17.41
N LEU A 116 -11.59 0.78 -18.47
CA LEU A 116 -10.26 1.31 -18.78
C LEU A 116 -10.29 2.84 -18.98
N LYS A 117 -11.30 3.36 -19.68
CA LYS A 117 -11.46 4.80 -19.91
C LYS A 117 -11.56 5.60 -18.61
N LYS A 118 -12.15 5.03 -17.56
CA LYS A 118 -12.26 5.64 -16.23
C LYS A 118 -11.00 5.42 -15.38
N TRP A 119 -10.37 4.26 -15.49
CA TRP A 119 -9.21 3.87 -14.70
C TRP A 119 -7.92 4.60 -15.11
N PHE A 120 -7.68 4.77 -16.42
CA PHE A 120 -6.44 5.39 -16.92
C PHE A 120 -6.15 6.79 -16.38
N PRO A 121 -7.11 7.75 -16.40
CA PRO A 121 -6.87 9.09 -15.85
C PRO A 121 -6.56 9.07 -14.35
N GLN A 122 -7.20 8.17 -13.60
CA GLN A 122 -6.96 8.02 -12.16
C GLN A 122 -5.58 7.43 -11.88
N MET A 123 -5.15 6.46 -12.70
CA MET A 123 -3.82 5.86 -12.61
C MET A 123 -2.70 6.83 -13.00
N GLU A 124 -2.92 7.68 -14.02
CA GLU A 124 -1.95 8.70 -14.42
C GLU A 124 -1.75 9.76 -13.33
N ASN A 125 -2.84 10.27 -12.76
CA ASN A 125 -2.78 11.19 -11.61
C ASN A 125 -2.09 10.53 -10.40
N PHE A 126 -2.39 9.26 -10.12
CA PHE A 126 -1.73 8.49 -9.06
C PHE A 126 -0.23 8.35 -9.30
N SER A 127 0.19 8.03 -10.53
CA SER A 127 1.61 7.96 -10.92
C SER A 127 2.33 9.29 -10.72
N GLY A 128 1.69 10.41 -11.07
CA GLY A 128 2.19 11.76 -10.79
C GLY A 128 2.42 12.00 -9.29
N GLN A 129 1.48 11.60 -8.45
CA GLN A 129 1.61 11.68 -6.99
C GLN A 129 2.70 10.75 -6.44
N LEU A 130 2.84 9.55 -7.03
CA LEU A 130 3.80 8.53 -6.60
C LEU A 130 5.25 8.97 -6.85
N LYS A 131 5.52 9.74 -7.92
CA LYS A 131 6.86 10.28 -8.23
C LYS A 131 7.48 11.02 -7.04
N LYS A 132 6.67 11.75 -6.26
CA LYS A 132 7.13 12.50 -5.08
C LYS A 132 7.67 11.59 -3.96
N TYR A 133 7.13 10.38 -3.83
CA TYR A 133 7.47 9.43 -2.76
C TYR A 133 8.32 8.26 -3.26
N LYS A 134 8.66 8.19 -4.55
CA LYS A 134 9.38 7.08 -5.16
C LYS A 134 10.65 6.70 -4.41
N VAL A 135 11.46 7.68 -4.03
CA VAL A 135 12.70 7.45 -3.26
C VAL A 135 12.38 6.83 -1.90
N THR A 136 11.50 7.46 -1.12
CA THR A 136 11.08 6.94 0.19
C THR A 136 10.46 5.54 0.11
N ILE A 137 9.68 5.25 -0.93
CA ILE A 137 9.09 3.92 -1.15
C ILE A 137 10.19 2.90 -1.45
N ASN A 138 11.15 3.23 -2.32
CA ASN A 138 12.26 2.33 -2.62
C ASN A 138 13.13 2.04 -1.39
N ASP A 139 13.41 3.07 -0.59
CA ASP A 139 14.16 2.91 0.66
C ASP A 139 13.42 2.00 1.65
N LEU A 140 12.10 2.20 1.80
CA LEU A 140 11.25 1.34 2.64
C LEU A 140 11.17 -0.10 2.12
N LEU A 141 11.14 -0.31 0.80
CA LEU A 141 11.15 -1.65 0.22
C LEU A 141 12.49 -2.37 0.50
N ALA A 142 13.60 -1.68 0.35
CA ALA A 142 14.93 -2.23 0.64
C ALA A 142 15.12 -2.53 2.14
N GLU A 143 14.61 -1.68 3.03
CA GLU A 143 14.60 -1.92 4.47
C GLU A 143 13.70 -3.12 4.82
N ASN A 144 12.49 -3.19 4.26
CA ASN A 144 11.58 -4.31 4.47
C ASN A 144 12.17 -5.65 4.01
N GLU A 145 12.96 -5.67 2.93
CA GLU A 145 13.64 -6.88 2.47
C GLU A 145 14.75 -7.31 3.47
N LYS A 146 15.51 -6.37 4.01
CA LYS A 146 16.51 -6.66 5.06
C LYS A 146 15.85 -7.15 6.35
N LEU A 147 14.76 -6.50 6.74
CA LEU A 147 13.95 -6.89 7.90
C LEU A 147 13.31 -8.26 7.69
N GLU A 148 12.87 -8.61 6.48
CA GLU A 148 12.41 -9.96 6.15
C GLU A 148 13.49 -11.01 6.32
N VAL A 149 14.70 -10.74 5.83
CA VAL A 149 15.81 -11.69 5.95
C VAL A 149 16.19 -11.87 7.41
N ARG A 150 16.21 -10.78 8.19
CA ARG A 150 16.45 -10.84 9.65
C ARG A 150 15.32 -11.55 10.39
N ALA A 151 14.07 -11.26 10.06
CA ALA A 151 12.90 -11.92 10.64
C ALA A 151 12.93 -13.42 10.32
N LYS A 152 13.14 -13.82 9.05
CA LYS A 152 13.27 -15.24 8.66
C LYS A 152 14.47 -15.94 9.32
N ALA A 153 15.57 -15.22 9.55
CA ALA A 153 16.73 -15.75 10.29
C ALA A 153 16.47 -15.88 11.80
N SER A 154 15.58 -15.04 12.35
CA SER A 154 15.15 -15.05 13.76
C SER A 154 13.96 -16.00 14.01
N GLU A 155 13.15 -16.27 12.98
CA GLU A 155 11.90 -17.02 13.04
C GLU A 155 12.10 -18.51 12.76
N LYS A 156 12.49 -19.23 13.82
CA LYS A 156 12.19 -20.65 13.95
C LYS A 156 10.71 -20.93 14.31
N GLY A 157 9.77 -19.98 14.09
CA GLY A 157 8.44 -20.04 14.73
C GLY A 157 7.21 -19.33 14.14
N LYS A 158 7.23 -18.54 13.05
CA LYS A 158 6.00 -17.90 12.52
C LYS A 158 5.66 -18.34 11.09
N MET A 159 4.95 -19.47 11.01
CA MET A 159 4.57 -20.14 9.77
C MET A 159 3.44 -19.42 8.98
N ASN A 160 2.68 -18.53 9.65
CA ASN A 160 1.51 -17.89 9.05
C ASN A 160 1.87 -16.67 8.17
N ASP A 161 2.81 -15.82 8.61
CA ASP A 161 3.24 -14.64 7.85
C ASP A 161 4.02 -15.02 6.59
N THR A 162 4.78 -16.12 6.65
CA THR A 162 5.51 -16.64 5.48
C THR A 162 4.58 -17.16 4.39
N MET A 163 3.45 -17.77 4.77
CA MET A 163 2.43 -18.29 3.84
C MET A 163 1.68 -17.16 3.13
N GLU A 164 1.19 -16.15 3.87
CA GLU A 164 0.50 -15.00 3.26
C GLU A 164 1.42 -14.24 2.28
N ARG A 165 2.70 -14.11 2.65
CA ARG A 165 3.67 -13.40 1.83
C ARG A 165 4.10 -14.19 0.60
N ALA A 166 4.21 -15.51 0.70
CA ALA A 166 4.41 -16.37 -0.47
C ALA A 166 3.25 -16.25 -1.46
N LYS A 167 2.02 -16.11 -0.95
CA LYS A 167 0.82 -15.89 -1.76
C LYS A 167 0.86 -14.55 -2.50
N LEU A 168 1.19 -13.46 -1.81
CA LEU A 168 1.36 -12.13 -2.42
C LEU A 168 2.50 -12.09 -3.46
N LYS A 169 3.59 -12.83 -3.21
CA LYS A 169 4.71 -12.93 -4.15
C LYS A 169 4.35 -13.73 -5.39
N SER A 170 3.55 -14.80 -5.25
CA SER A 170 2.98 -15.53 -6.39
C SER A 170 2.07 -14.64 -7.21
N GLU A 171 1.18 -13.86 -6.57
CA GLU A 171 0.30 -12.91 -7.26
C GLU A 171 1.10 -11.87 -8.08
N LEU A 172 2.27 -11.43 -7.58
CA LEU A 172 3.14 -10.51 -8.33
C LEU A 172 3.84 -11.17 -9.52
N ASP A 173 4.29 -12.42 -9.39
CA ASP A 173 4.91 -13.14 -10.50
C ASP A 173 3.88 -13.45 -11.60
N ASP A 174 2.66 -13.77 -11.22
CA ASP A 174 1.54 -14.00 -12.14
C ASP A 174 1.17 -12.71 -12.90
N MET A 175 1.10 -11.56 -12.21
CA MET A 175 0.88 -10.26 -12.86
C MET A 175 1.99 -9.90 -13.85
N ARG A 176 3.24 -10.23 -13.53
CA ARG A 176 4.38 -9.99 -14.43
C ARG A 176 4.31 -10.86 -15.68
N ARG A 177 3.99 -12.16 -15.52
CA ARG A 177 3.78 -13.08 -16.64
C ARG A 177 2.61 -12.69 -17.53
N LEU A 178 1.57 -12.07 -16.95
CA LEU A 178 0.46 -11.52 -17.70
C LEU A 178 0.92 -10.39 -18.62
N VAL A 179 1.68 -9.43 -18.08
CA VAL A 179 2.24 -8.32 -18.87
C VAL A 179 3.13 -8.83 -20.01
N ASP A 180 3.93 -9.85 -19.77
CA ASP A 180 4.81 -10.46 -20.79
C ASP A 180 4.04 -11.25 -21.86
N ARG A 181 2.83 -11.75 -21.56
CA ARG A 181 1.96 -12.46 -22.52
C ARG A 181 1.09 -11.54 -23.36
N ILE A 182 0.98 -10.25 -23.02
CA ILE A 182 0.21 -9.31 -23.83
C ILE A 182 0.89 -9.17 -25.19
N PRO A 183 0.19 -9.50 -26.31
CA PRO A 183 0.77 -9.37 -27.63
C PRO A 183 1.25 -7.94 -27.90
N PRO A 184 2.46 -7.76 -28.45
CA PRO A 184 3.06 -6.44 -28.63
C PRO A 184 2.25 -5.52 -29.56
N GLU A 185 1.42 -6.09 -30.44
CA GLU A 185 0.49 -5.34 -31.29
C GLU A 185 -0.58 -4.58 -30.49
N ILE A 186 -1.10 -5.16 -29.39
CA ILE A 186 -2.10 -4.51 -28.54
C ILE A 186 -1.46 -3.38 -27.72
N LEU A 187 -0.22 -3.56 -27.27
CA LEU A 187 0.56 -2.50 -26.61
C LEU A 187 0.90 -1.34 -27.56
N ALA A 188 1.16 -1.64 -28.84
CA ALA A 188 1.45 -0.65 -29.87
C ALA A 188 0.19 0.16 -30.26
N GLU A 189 -0.96 -0.50 -30.37
CA GLU A 189 -2.24 0.14 -30.65
C GLU A 189 -2.67 1.07 -29.50
N LEU A 190 -2.48 0.63 -28.24
CA LEU A 190 -2.75 1.43 -27.06
C LEU A 190 -1.87 2.70 -27.00
N LYS A 191 -0.59 2.58 -27.37
CA LYS A 191 0.34 3.73 -27.45
C LYS A 191 0.02 4.66 -28.62
N ARG A 192 -0.48 4.14 -29.75
CA ARG A 192 -0.93 4.97 -30.90
C ARG A 192 -2.17 5.79 -30.55
N GLN A 193 -3.15 5.19 -29.89
CA GLN A 193 -4.38 5.87 -29.49
C GLN A 193 -4.13 6.94 -28.40
N GLN A 194 -3.20 6.72 -27.47
CA GLN A 194 -2.75 7.76 -26.53
C GLN A 194 -2.12 8.98 -27.23
N ARG A 195 -1.43 8.77 -28.35
CA ARG A 195 -0.82 9.87 -29.12
C ARG A 195 -1.85 10.65 -29.96
N GLN A 196 -2.95 10.03 -30.37
CA GLN A 196 -4.03 10.70 -31.08
C GLN A 196 -4.91 11.54 -30.15
N HIS A 197 -5.17 11.07 -28.92
CA HIS A 197 -5.97 11.80 -27.93
C HIS A 197 -5.29 13.08 -27.36
N GLY A 198 -4.00 13.28 -27.62
CA GLY A 198 -3.26 14.49 -27.21
C GLY A 198 -3.22 15.62 -28.25
N LYS A 199 -3.76 15.42 -29.47
CA LYS A 199 -3.76 16.42 -30.55
C LYS A 199 -5.11 17.14 -30.77
N GLU A 200 -6.16 16.75 -30.04
CA GLU A 200 -7.50 17.39 -30.11
C GLU A 200 -7.83 18.26 -28.88
N ARG A 201 -6.82 18.88 -28.26
CA ARG A 201 -7.03 19.92 -27.23
C ARG A 201 -6.23 21.17 -27.52
#